data_AF-A0A7J3QZE7-F1
#
_entry.id   AF-A0A7J3QZE7-F1
#
_cell.length_a   1.000
_cell.length_b   1.000
_cell.length_c   1.000
_cell.angle_alpha   90.00
_cell.angle_beta   90.00
_cell.angle_gamma   90.00
#
_symmetry.space_group_name_H-M   'P 1'
#
loop_
_entity.id
_entity.type
_entity.pdbx_description
1 polymer ?
#
loop_
_entity_poly.entity_id
_entity_poly.type
_entity_poly.pdbx_seq_one_letter_code
_entity_poly.pdbx_strand_id
1 'polypeptide(L)'
;LDVGGGTESLETLERAREVKRAIKTQSVASSLPYHADVVAGSTDYVDFLGNKRDSYFWLRGVYFCGAPLQIDMKFSTVDAPNAGSVLFDVVRAMKLALERKLSGAVLPVCAYAFKRPPQAYPLEAADAKFIEFVEKGV
;
A
#
# COMPACT_ATOMS: atom_id res chain seq x y z
N LEU A 1 1.07 9.92 -8.51
CA LEU A 1 1.21 11.29 -7.97
C LEU A 1 0.15 11.43 -6.89
N ASP A 2 0.55 11.67 -5.63
CA ASP A 2 -0.42 11.85 -4.54
C ASP A 2 -0.40 13.28 -3.99
N VAL A 3 -1.58 13.86 -3.77
CA VAL A 3 -1.78 15.16 -3.12
C VAL A 3 -2.80 14.98 -2.00
N GLY A 4 -2.53 15.53 -0.82
CA GLY A 4 -3.45 15.45 0.32
C GLY A 4 -3.37 16.67 1.22
N GLY A 5 -4.41 16.91 2.02
CA GLY A 5 -4.48 18.03 2.97
C GLY A 5 -4.34 17.62 4.44
N GLY A 6 -4.07 16.34 4.69
CA GLY A 6 -3.95 15.81 6.04
C GLY A 6 -2.58 16.08 6.66
N THR A 7 -2.49 15.95 7.97
CA THR A 7 -1.22 16.05 8.71
C THR A 7 -0.19 15.01 8.24
N GLU A 8 -0.63 13.85 7.78
CA GLU A 8 0.23 12.82 7.15
C GLU A 8 0.89 13.33 5.86
N SER A 9 0.15 14.09 5.05
CA SER A 9 0.66 14.67 3.81
C SER A 9 1.66 15.78 4.09
N LEU A 10 1.43 16.59 5.13
CA LEU A 10 2.37 17.60 5.61
C LEU A 10 3.68 16.96 6.12
N GLU A 11 3.59 15.91 6.96
CA GLU A 11 4.77 15.16 7.44
C GLU A 11 5.57 14.55 6.29
N THR A 12 4.86 13.99 5.31
CA THR A 12 5.48 13.40 4.12
C THR A 12 6.28 14.43 3.34
N LEU A 13 5.76 15.66 3.21
CA LEU A 13 6.39 16.72 2.45
C LEU A 13 7.68 17.23 3.11
N GLU A 14 7.69 17.34 4.43
CA GLU A 14 8.82 17.92 5.17
C GLU A 14 9.97 16.95 5.44
N ARG A 15 9.69 15.67 5.71
CA ARG A 15 10.71 14.76 6.30
C ARG A 15 10.83 13.39 5.64
N ALA A 16 9.73 12.83 5.17
CA ALA A 16 9.69 11.44 4.73
C ALA A 16 9.58 11.23 3.21
N ARG A 17 9.66 12.31 2.41
CA ARG A 17 9.35 12.28 0.98
C ARG A 17 10.17 11.25 0.20
N GLU A 18 11.49 11.26 0.36
CA GLU A 18 12.39 10.37 -0.39
C GLU A 18 12.21 8.90 0.02
N VAL A 19 12.08 8.65 1.32
CA VAL A 19 11.87 7.30 1.87
C VAL A 19 10.53 6.73 1.40
N LYS A 20 9.44 7.49 1.53
CA LYS A 20 8.10 7.08 1.07
C LYS A 20 8.06 6.88 -0.44
N ARG A 21 8.78 7.71 -1.22
CA ARG A 21 8.92 7.55 -2.68
C ARG A 21 9.60 6.24 -3.04
N ALA A 22 10.71 5.91 -2.38
CA ALA A 22 11.44 4.66 -2.62
C ALA A 22 10.57 3.44 -2.29
N ILE A 23 9.91 3.42 -1.12
CA ILE A 23 9.04 2.32 -0.70
C ILE A 23 7.86 2.14 -1.67
N LYS A 24 7.16 3.22 -2.04
CA LYS A 24 6.02 3.16 -2.97
C LYS A 24 6.46 2.65 -4.35
N THR A 25 7.58 3.17 -4.86
CA THR A 25 8.11 2.79 -6.17
C THR A 25 8.51 1.33 -6.19
N GLN A 26 9.25 0.86 -5.18
CA GLN A 26 9.66 -0.53 -5.07
C GLN A 26 8.47 -1.49 -4.95
N SER A 27 7.45 -1.11 -4.16
CA SER A 27 6.25 -1.93 -3.98
C SER A 27 5.44 -2.11 -5.28
N VAL A 28 5.33 -1.07 -6.10
CA VAL A 28 4.68 -1.18 -7.41
C VAL A 28 5.54 -2.01 -8.37
N ALA A 29 6.85 -1.74 -8.43
CA ALA A 29 7.77 -2.47 -9.30
C ALA A 29 7.80 -3.98 -8.97
N SER A 30 7.77 -4.36 -7.70
CA SER A 30 7.78 -5.77 -7.27
C SER A 30 6.49 -6.53 -7.61
N SER A 31 5.41 -5.80 -7.92
CA SER A 31 4.11 -6.40 -8.27
C SER A 31 3.98 -6.67 -9.78
N LEU A 32 4.88 -6.12 -10.60
CA LEU A 32 4.86 -6.31 -12.05
C LEU A 32 5.68 -7.56 -12.44
N PRO A 33 5.16 -8.43 -13.32
CA PRO A 33 5.90 -9.61 -13.80
C PRO A 33 6.98 -9.26 -14.85
N TYR A 34 7.18 -7.97 -15.14
CA TYR A 34 8.12 -7.46 -16.14
C TYR A 34 8.73 -6.14 -15.65
N HIS A 35 9.87 -5.77 -16.25
CA HIS A 35 10.48 -4.47 -16.00
C HIS A 35 9.65 -3.36 -16.63
N ALA A 36 9.34 -2.31 -15.84
CA ALA A 36 8.70 -1.10 -16.30
C ALA A 36 9.31 0.10 -15.57
N ASP A 37 9.34 1.26 -16.25
CA ASP A 37 9.74 2.51 -15.61
C ASP A 37 8.63 2.98 -14.69
N VAL A 38 8.84 2.82 -13.38
CA VAL A 38 7.87 3.15 -12.33
C VAL A 38 8.37 4.32 -11.51
N VAL A 39 7.52 5.32 -11.32
CA VAL A 39 7.76 6.42 -10.39
C VAL A 39 6.50 6.65 -9.56
N ALA A 40 6.60 6.44 -8.24
CA ALA A 40 5.50 6.69 -7.32
C ALA A 40 5.97 7.61 -6.18
N GLY A 41 5.19 8.64 -5.86
CA GLY A 41 5.53 9.59 -4.81
C GLY A 41 4.38 10.50 -4.42
N SER A 42 4.39 10.91 -3.15
CA SER A 42 3.60 12.04 -2.67
C SER A 42 4.27 13.33 -3.14
N THR A 43 3.48 14.23 -3.69
CA THR A 43 4.02 15.37 -4.43
C THR A 43 3.70 16.68 -3.77
N ASP A 44 2.54 16.81 -3.12
CA ASP A 44 2.17 18.08 -2.52
C ASP A 44 1.21 17.97 -1.33
N TYR A 45 1.16 19.05 -0.56
CA TYR A 45 0.19 19.29 0.50
C TYR A 45 -0.73 20.46 0.11
N VAL A 46 -2.04 20.26 0.27
CA VAL A 46 -3.04 21.28 -0.06
C VAL A 46 -4.07 21.37 1.07
N ASP A 47 -4.05 22.48 1.82
CA ASP A 47 -4.80 22.65 3.07
C ASP A 47 -6.31 22.43 2.93
N PHE A 48 -6.92 22.96 1.87
CA PHE A 48 -8.37 22.88 1.63
C PHE A 48 -8.85 21.47 1.30
N LEU A 49 -7.94 20.52 1.01
CA LEU A 49 -8.33 19.12 0.88
C LEU A 49 -8.66 18.50 2.24
N GLY A 50 -8.16 19.04 3.36
CA GLY A 50 -8.34 18.46 4.68
C GLY A 50 -7.98 16.96 4.68
N ASN A 51 -8.85 16.10 5.20
CA ASN A 51 -8.63 14.65 5.20
C ASN A 51 -8.87 13.98 3.83
N LYS A 52 -8.91 14.72 2.72
CA LYS A 52 -9.03 14.14 1.38
C LYS A 52 -7.64 13.88 0.78
N ARG A 53 -7.58 12.85 -0.06
CA ARG A 53 -6.42 12.49 -0.86
C ARG A 53 -6.83 12.27 -2.30
N ASP A 54 -6.14 12.95 -3.20
CA ASP A 54 -6.23 12.78 -4.64
C ASP A 54 -4.96 12.07 -5.14
N SER A 55 -5.14 10.89 -5.72
CA SER A 55 -4.08 10.10 -6.34
C SER A 55 -4.27 10.05 -7.85
N TYR A 56 -3.30 10.54 -8.61
CA TYR A 56 -3.27 10.47 -10.06
C TYR A 56 -2.34 9.36 -10.53
N PHE A 57 -2.84 8.55 -11.45
CA PHE A 57 -2.13 7.47 -12.11
C PHE A 57 -2.05 7.79 -13.59
N TRP A 58 -0.83 7.80 -14.11
CA TRP A 58 -0.53 7.90 -15.52
C TRP A 58 0.13 6.59 -15.93
N LEU A 59 -0.49 5.86 -16.85
CA LEU A 59 0.00 4.58 -17.34
C LEU A 59 0.12 4.66 -18.86
N ARG A 60 1.23 4.18 -19.39
CA ARG A 60 1.45 4.05 -20.83
C ARG A 60 1.89 2.63 -21.14
N GLY A 61 1.32 2.07 -22.20
CA GLY A 61 1.61 0.71 -22.62
C GLY A 61 1.20 0.46 -24.06
N VAL A 62 1.02 -0.82 -24.38
CA VAL A 62 0.57 -1.29 -25.69
C VAL A 62 -0.48 -2.38 -25.51
N TYR A 63 -1.37 -2.54 -26.49
CA TYR A 63 -2.37 -3.60 -26.54
C TYR A 63 -2.26 -4.38 -27.86
N PHE A 64 -3.37 -4.95 -28.34
CA PHE A 64 -3.43 -5.80 -29.53
C PHE A 64 -2.64 -5.21 -30.72
N CYS A 65 -1.80 -6.05 -31.34
CA CYS A 65 -0.92 -5.69 -32.44
C CYS A 65 0.06 -4.52 -32.15
N GLY A 66 0.45 -4.33 -30.88
CA GLY A 66 1.40 -3.28 -30.49
C GLY A 66 0.83 -1.87 -30.56
N ALA A 67 -0.49 -1.73 -30.68
CA ALA A 67 -1.14 -0.44 -30.68
C ALA A 67 -0.92 0.27 -29.32
N PRO A 68 -0.55 1.56 -29.31
CA PRO A 68 -0.24 2.27 -28.07
C PRO A 68 -1.51 2.51 -27.23
N LEU A 69 -1.35 2.47 -25.92
CA LEU A 69 -2.38 2.76 -24.93
C LEU A 69 -1.84 3.78 -23.92
N GLN A 70 -2.69 4.74 -23.55
CA GLN A 70 -2.47 5.64 -22.42
C GLN A 70 -3.72 5.63 -21.55
N ILE A 71 -3.51 5.58 -20.23
CA ILE A 71 -4.57 5.64 -19.23
C ILE A 71 -4.22 6.75 -18.23
N ASP A 72 -5.15 7.67 -18.07
CA ASP A 72 -5.14 8.72 -17.06
C ASP A 72 -6.27 8.46 -16.05
N MET A 73 -5.91 8.22 -14.79
CA MET A 73 -6.88 7.96 -13.72
C MET A 73 -6.66 8.89 -12.54
N LYS A 74 -7.76 9.36 -11.96
CA LYS A 74 -7.78 10.10 -10.69
C LYS A 74 -8.61 9.35 -9.68
N PHE A 75 -8.05 9.13 -8.50
CA PHE A 75 -8.74 8.54 -7.37
C PHE A 75 -8.83 9.55 -6.22
N SER A 76 -10.06 9.97 -5.90
CA SER A 76 -10.35 10.92 -4.83
C SER A 76 -11.01 10.20 -3.66
N THR A 77 -10.36 10.23 -2.50
CA THR A 77 -10.83 9.52 -1.30
C THR A 77 -10.70 10.39 -0.05
N VAL A 78 -11.36 9.96 1.02
CA VAL A 78 -11.01 10.40 2.38
C VAL A 78 -9.88 9.49 2.87
N ASP A 79 -8.80 10.05 3.41
CA ASP A 79 -7.57 9.30 3.63
C ASP A 79 -7.64 8.38 4.86
N ALA A 80 -8.16 8.87 5.98
CA ALA A 80 -8.29 8.09 7.22
C ALA A 80 -8.91 6.68 7.05
N PRO A 81 -10.03 6.48 6.31
CA PRO A 81 -10.61 5.15 6.14
C PRO A 81 -9.83 4.24 5.18
N ASN A 82 -8.89 4.74 4.37
CA ASN A 82 -8.21 3.93 3.35
C ASN A 82 -7.41 2.75 3.93
N ALA A 83 -6.95 2.85 5.19
CA ALA A 83 -6.25 1.79 5.90
C ALA A 83 -7.08 1.19 7.05
N GLY A 84 -8.33 1.61 7.22
CA GLY A 84 -9.16 1.27 8.38
C GLY A 84 -9.47 -0.23 8.47
N SER A 85 -9.83 -0.86 7.35
CA SER A 85 -10.11 -2.30 7.29
C SER A 85 -8.88 -3.13 7.66
N VAL A 86 -7.74 -2.84 7.02
CA VAL A 86 -6.46 -3.52 7.29
C VAL A 86 -6.02 -3.34 8.73
N LEU A 87 -6.16 -2.14 9.30
CA LEU A 87 -5.84 -1.89 10.70
C LEU A 87 -6.72 -2.74 11.64
N PHE A 88 -8.01 -2.85 11.36
CA PHE A 88 -8.94 -3.66 12.14
C PHE A 88 -8.57 -5.15 12.10
N ASP A 89 -8.22 -5.65 10.91
CA ASP A 89 -7.75 -7.02 10.71
C ASP A 89 -6.46 -7.29 11.50
N VAL A 90 -5.50 -6.37 11.48
CA VAL A 90 -4.25 -6.49 12.24
C VAL A 90 -4.53 -6.57 13.73
N VAL A 91 -5.38 -5.69 14.28
CA VAL A 91 -5.72 -5.71 15.72
C VAL A 91 -6.30 -7.07 16.13
N ARG A 92 -7.23 -7.60 15.33
CA ARG A 92 -7.85 -8.91 15.58
C ARG A 92 -6.84 -10.06 15.44
N ALA A 93 -6.00 -10.02 14.41
CA ALA A 93 -4.96 -11.01 14.19
C ALA A 93 -3.89 -11.00 15.29
N MET A 94 -3.57 -9.84 15.86
CA MET A 94 -2.66 -9.73 17.01
C MET A 94 -3.28 -10.28 18.29
N LYS A 95 -4.59 -10.11 18.51
CA LYS A 95 -5.31 -10.77 19.60
C LYS A 95 -5.22 -12.30 19.50
N LEU A 96 -5.41 -12.84 18.29
CA LEU A 96 -5.25 -14.27 18.02
C LEU A 96 -3.79 -14.74 18.21
N ALA A 97 -2.81 -13.95 17.76
CA ALA A 97 -1.39 -14.25 17.96
C ALA A 97 -1.04 -14.32 19.46
N LEU A 98 -1.58 -13.41 20.27
CA LEU A 98 -1.41 -13.37 21.71
C LEU A 98 -2.00 -14.63 22.38
N GLU A 99 -3.20 -15.04 21.98
CA GLU A 99 -3.85 -16.27 22.49
C GLU A 99 -3.06 -17.52 22.13
N ARG A 100 -2.44 -17.54 20.96
CA ARG A 100 -1.52 -18.60 20.50
C ARG A 100 -0.12 -18.49 21.10
N LYS A 101 0.12 -17.53 22.00
CA LYS A 101 1.42 -17.28 22.66
C LYS A 101 2.57 -17.07 21.67
N LEU A 102 2.28 -16.50 20.49
CA LEU A 102 3.29 -16.16 19.51
C LEU A 102 4.09 -14.95 19.98
N SER A 103 5.35 -14.88 19.57
CA SER A 103 6.25 -13.77 19.87
C SER A 103 7.06 -13.40 18.63
N GLY A 104 7.61 -12.18 18.63
CA GLY A 104 8.31 -11.63 17.47
C GLY A 104 7.37 -11.21 16.34
N ALA A 105 7.91 -11.08 15.12
CA ALA A 105 7.14 -10.67 13.95
C ALA A 105 6.23 -11.81 13.47
N VAL A 106 4.91 -11.56 13.45
CA VAL A 106 3.92 -12.50 12.90
C VAL A 106 3.92 -12.37 11.38
N LEU A 107 4.79 -13.11 10.71
CA LEU A 107 5.08 -12.98 9.28
C LEU A 107 3.83 -12.94 8.37
N PRO A 108 2.80 -13.78 8.55
CA PRO A 108 1.59 -13.71 7.73
C PRO A 108 0.86 -12.36 7.85
N VAL A 109 0.78 -11.81 9.07
CA VAL A 109 0.14 -10.50 9.31
C VAL A 109 1.02 -9.36 8.79
N CYS A 110 2.33 -9.46 8.98
CA CYS A 110 3.27 -8.48 8.46
C CYS A 110 3.17 -8.37 6.93
N ALA A 111 3.16 -9.51 6.23
CA ALA A 111 3.10 -9.56 4.77
C ALA A 111 1.78 -9.00 4.20
N TYR A 112 0.66 -9.26 4.86
CA TYR A 112 -0.67 -8.76 4.46
C TYR A 112 -0.82 -7.25 4.66
N ALA A 113 -0.43 -6.73 5.82
CA ALA A 113 -0.84 -5.39 6.24
C ALA A 113 0.16 -4.27 5.92
N PHE A 114 1.43 -4.59 5.60
CA PHE A 114 2.48 -3.59 5.54
C PHE A 114 3.24 -3.59 4.20
N LYS A 115 3.58 -2.40 3.72
CA LYS A 115 4.31 -2.20 2.44
C LYS A 115 5.78 -2.62 2.48
N ARG A 116 6.35 -2.77 3.68
CA ARG A 116 7.74 -3.20 3.89
C ARG A 116 7.80 -4.23 5.03
N PRO A 117 7.30 -5.45 4.79
CA PRO A 117 7.35 -6.51 5.80
C PRO A 117 8.79 -7.03 5.99
N PRO A 118 9.10 -7.70 7.11
CA PRO A 118 10.38 -8.38 7.31
C PRO A 118 10.67 -9.46 6.24
N GLN A 119 9.61 -10.13 5.77
CA GLN A 119 9.66 -11.05 4.65
C GLN A 119 8.58 -10.67 3.64
N ALA A 120 9.00 -10.34 2.42
CA ALA A 120 8.10 -10.00 1.33
C ALA A 120 7.51 -11.26 0.68
N TYR A 121 6.23 -11.18 0.33
CA TYR A 121 5.49 -12.19 -0.43
C TYR A 121 4.76 -11.49 -1.58
N PRO A 122 4.50 -12.20 -2.70
CA PRO A 122 3.49 -11.76 -3.67
C PRO A 122 2.15 -11.50 -2.98
N LEU A 123 1.36 -10.54 -3.47
CA LEU A 123 0.13 -10.10 -2.81
C LEU A 123 -0.84 -11.27 -2.56
N GLU A 124 -1.05 -12.11 -3.57
CA GLU A 124 -1.95 -13.28 -3.48
C GLU A 124 -1.46 -14.29 -2.43
N ALA A 125 -0.14 -14.46 -2.31
CA ALA A 125 0.46 -15.35 -1.32
C ALA A 125 0.40 -14.75 0.09
N ALA A 126 0.52 -13.42 0.23
CA ALA A 126 0.35 -12.73 1.50
C ALA A 126 -1.08 -12.87 2.03
N ASP A 127 -2.07 -12.66 1.16
CA ASP A 127 -3.50 -12.84 1.48
C ASP A 127 -3.81 -14.28 1.89
N ALA A 128 -3.38 -15.26 1.10
CA ALA A 128 -3.59 -16.67 1.40
C ALA A 128 -2.97 -17.08 2.76
N LYS A 129 -1.76 -16.60 3.06
CA LYS A 129 -1.09 -16.86 4.34
C LYS A 129 -1.79 -16.19 5.51
N PHE A 130 -2.31 -14.98 5.32
CA PHE A 130 -3.09 -14.29 6.35
C PHE A 130 -4.38 -15.04 6.65
N ILE A 131 -5.11 -15.50 5.63
CA ILE A 131 -6.31 -16.33 5.78
C ILE A 131 -5.98 -17.63 6.53
N GLU A 132 -4.95 -18.36 6.08
CA GLU A 132 -4.49 -19.59 6.75
C GLU A 132 -4.14 -19.34 8.22
N PHE A 133 -3.49 -18.20 8.51
CA PHE A 133 -3.19 -17.80 9.87
C PHE A 133 -4.46 -17.58 10.69
N VAL A 134 -5.45 -16.86 10.17
CA VAL A 134 -6.69 -16.60 10.90
C VAL A 134 -7.51 -17.88 11.11
N GLU A 135 -7.59 -18.75 10.12
CA GLU A 135 -8.42 -19.98 10.14
C GLU A 135 -7.83 -21.11 10.99
N LYS A 136 -6.50 -21.19 11.18
CA LYS A 136 -5.82 -22.26 11.94
C LYS A 136 -6.20 -22.40 13.44
N GLY A 137 -7.23 -21.69 13.91
CA GLY A 137 -7.73 -21.74 15.29
C GLY A 137 -9.24 -21.92 15.41
N VAL A 138 -9.94 -22.25 14.32
CA VAL A 138 -11.31 -22.79 14.33
C VAL A 138 -11.25 -24.32 14.34
#